data_AF-A0A7F8RZV3-F1
#
_entry.id   AF-A0A7F8RZV3-F1
#
_cell.length_a   1.000
_cell.length_b   1.000
_cell.length_c   1.000
_cell.angle_alpha   90.00
_cell.angle_beta   90.00
_cell.angle_gamma   90.00
#
_symmetry.space_group_name_H-M   'P 1'
#
loop_
_entity.id
_entity.type
_entity.pdbx_description
1 polymer ?
#
loop_
_entity_poly.entity_id
_entity_poly.type
_entity_poly.pdbx_seq_one_letter_code
_entity_poly.pdbx_strand_id
1 'polypeptide(L)'
;MEELLTAATTGILRHIAAEEVSKERERKEEERRQAEEERLKQERELVLTQLSQGLATELTELVVTECVRETCSQELKSAVETDQRVRMARCCEDVCAHLVDLFLGEEIFQTAKETLQELQCFCKYLQRWREAVAARKKLRRQMRAFPAAPCCVDMNDRLRALVPSAECPIAEENLAKGLLDLGHAGTVGISCTRLRWLRNKTAHQMKVQHFYKQLLRILANWLQVKFMGGDGSVGDMSSEAGGIQTLALFHALSSKGDQTVAVNVCIKVGENPVYLLL
;
A
#
# COMPACT_ATOMS: atom_id res chain seq x y z
N MET A 1 16.11 113.36 74.30
CA MET A 1 15.28 112.13 74.42
C MET A 1 15.16 111.42 73.07
N GLU A 2 15.06 112.16 71.96
CA GLU A 2 15.04 111.60 70.59
C GLU A 2 16.33 110.84 70.21
N GLU A 3 17.52 111.33 70.56
CA GLU A 3 18.80 110.65 70.23
C GLU A 3 18.99 109.27 70.89
N LEU A 4 18.44 109.08 72.10
CA LEU A 4 18.52 107.81 72.82
C LEU A 4 17.52 106.79 72.26
N LEU A 5 16.35 107.25 71.82
CA LEU A 5 15.35 106.43 71.13
C LEU A 5 15.81 106.03 69.72
N THR A 6 16.46 106.92 68.97
CA THR A 6 17.03 106.59 67.65
C THR A 6 18.22 105.64 67.76
N ALA A 7 19.07 105.78 68.76
CA ALA A 7 20.17 104.84 69.01
C ALA A 7 19.65 103.43 69.41
N ALA A 8 18.64 103.36 70.29
CA ALA A 8 18.04 102.09 70.71
C ALA A 8 17.28 101.40 69.57
N THR A 9 16.45 102.14 68.81
CA THR A 9 15.71 101.60 67.67
C THR A 9 16.65 101.14 66.55
N THR A 10 17.71 101.88 66.23
CA THR A 10 18.70 101.43 65.24
C THR A 10 19.50 100.21 65.72
N GLY A 11 19.77 100.08 67.02
CA GLY A 11 20.40 98.89 67.60
C GLY A 11 19.53 97.64 67.47
N ILE A 12 18.24 97.75 67.80
CA ILE A 12 17.27 96.66 67.66
C ILE A 12 17.09 96.28 66.19
N LEU A 13 16.94 97.26 65.29
CA LEU A 13 16.83 97.01 63.86
C LEU A 13 18.08 96.36 63.27
N ARG A 14 19.28 96.74 63.75
CA ARG A 14 20.54 96.10 63.33
C ARG A 14 20.62 94.64 63.79
N HIS A 15 20.19 94.33 65.01
CA HIS A 15 20.16 92.95 65.49
C HIS A 15 19.14 92.10 64.71
N ILE A 16 17.92 92.60 64.53
CA ILE A 16 16.86 91.92 63.76
C ILE A 16 17.31 91.72 62.30
N ALA A 17 17.93 92.73 61.69
CA ALA A 17 18.47 92.62 60.34
C ALA A 17 19.62 91.60 60.26
N ALA A 18 20.50 91.54 61.26
CA ALA A 18 21.60 90.57 61.30
C ALA A 18 21.10 89.13 61.47
N GLU A 19 20.11 88.91 62.33
CA GLU A 19 19.52 87.59 62.59
C GLU A 19 18.72 87.06 61.39
N GLU A 20 17.95 87.92 60.71
CA GLU A 20 17.27 87.51 59.48
C GLU A 20 18.25 87.29 58.33
N VAL A 21 19.31 88.10 58.22
CA VAL A 21 20.36 87.85 57.24
C VAL A 21 21.10 86.54 57.52
N SER A 22 21.32 86.14 58.78
CA SER A 22 21.93 84.86 59.10
C SER A 22 20.99 83.67 58.84
N LYS A 23 19.72 83.75 59.24
CA LYS A 23 18.73 82.69 58.96
C LYS A 23 18.50 82.48 57.47
N GLU A 24 18.44 83.57 56.71
CA GLU A 24 18.26 83.49 55.26
C GLU A 24 19.52 82.96 54.55
N ARG A 25 20.71 83.23 55.10
CA ARG A 25 21.95 82.59 54.63
C ARG A 25 21.95 81.09 54.89
N GLU A 26 21.54 80.65 56.07
CA GLU A 26 21.43 79.22 56.41
C GLU A 26 20.43 78.49 55.50
N ARG A 27 19.24 79.07 55.26
CA ARG A 27 18.27 78.50 54.30
C ARG A 27 18.86 78.36 52.90
N LYS A 28 19.54 79.41 52.41
CA LYS A 28 20.22 79.36 51.11
C LYS A 28 21.36 78.34 51.05
N GLU A 29 22.08 78.13 52.15
CA GLU A 29 23.14 77.12 52.21
C GLU A 29 22.55 75.69 52.24
N GLU A 30 21.43 75.49 52.93
CA GLU A 30 20.72 74.20 52.96
C GLU A 30 20.12 73.87 51.58
N GLU A 31 19.50 74.84 50.91
CA GLU A 31 19.00 74.72 49.53
C GLU A 31 20.12 74.41 48.55
N ARG A 32 21.29 75.05 48.72
CA ARG A 32 22.48 74.75 47.91
C ARG A 32 22.97 73.31 48.11
N ARG A 33 23.02 72.84 49.36
CA ARG A 33 23.40 71.45 49.65
C ARG A 33 22.43 70.45 49.03
N GLN A 34 21.13 70.70 49.13
CA GLN A 34 20.10 69.84 48.51
C GLN A 34 20.22 69.82 46.98
N ALA A 35 20.40 70.98 46.35
CA ALA A 35 20.60 71.07 44.90
C ALA A 35 21.87 70.34 44.43
N GLU A 36 22.96 70.43 45.20
CA GLU A 36 24.20 69.69 44.91
C GLU A 36 24.01 68.18 45.08
N GLU A 37 23.31 67.73 46.11
CA GLU A 37 23.00 66.31 46.31
C GLU A 37 22.11 65.73 45.20
N GLU A 38 21.09 66.47 44.76
CA GLU A 38 20.22 66.06 43.65
C GLU A 38 21.01 65.96 42.35
N ARG A 39 21.91 66.90 42.08
CA ARG A 39 22.81 66.83 40.92
C ARG A 39 23.70 65.60 40.97
N LEU A 40 24.30 65.30 42.13
CA LEU A 40 25.14 64.11 42.30
C LEU A 40 24.33 62.81 42.13
N LYS A 41 23.06 62.78 42.58
CA LYS A 41 22.17 61.63 42.36
C LYS A 41 21.88 61.44 40.87
N GLN A 42 21.54 62.52 40.16
CA GLN A 42 21.28 62.47 38.71
C GLN A 42 22.52 62.02 37.92
N GLU A 43 23.71 62.50 38.27
CA GLU A 43 24.96 62.08 37.63
C GLU A 43 25.23 60.58 37.87
N ARG A 44 24.98 60.08 39.07
CA ARG A 44 25.09 58.64 39.38
C ARG A 44 24.08 57.81 38.60
N GLU A 45 22.82 58.24 38.54
CA GLU A 45 21.77 57.55 37.78
C GLU A 45 22.08 57.51 36.29
N LEU A 46 22.61 58.60 35.73
CA LEU A 46 23.04 58.66 34.34
C LEU A 46 24.19 57.68 34.05
N VAL A 47 25.18 57.60 34.94
CA VAL A 47 26.28 56.63 34.78
C VAL A 47 25.77 55.19 34.91
N LEU A 48 24.86 54.90 35.85
CA LEU A 48 24.27 53.58 36.01
C LEU A 48 23.44 53.15 34.79
N THR A 49 22.65 54.06 34.23
CA THR A 49 21.85 53.79 33.03
C THR A 49 22.75 53.55 31.81
N GLN A 50 23.79 54.36 31.62
CA GLN A 50 24.78 54.14 30.54
C GLN A 50 25.49 52.79 30.68
N LEU A 51 25.96 52.45 31.89
CA LEU A 51 26.69 51.22 32.13
C LEU A 51 25.78 49.99 31.99
N SER A 52 24.56 50.04 32.51
CA SER A 52 23.58 48.96 32.35
C SER A 52 23.16 48.78 30.89
N GLN A 53 23.01 49.86 30.13
CA GLN A 53 22.72 49.80 28.70
C GLN A 53 23.87 49.17 27.91
N GLY A 54 25.13 49.55 28.21
CA GLY A 54 26.31 48.95 27.61
C GLY A 54 26.40 47.43 27.88
N LEU A 55 26.25 47.03 29.15
CA LEU A 55 26.22 45.62 29.53
C LEU A 55 25.07 44.85 28.87
N ALA A 56 23.89 45.46 28.76
CA ALA A 56 22.75 44.84 28.09
C ALA A 56 23.03 44.63 26.59
N THR A 57 23.67 45.59 25.92
CA THR A 57 24.04 45.44 24.51
C THR A 57 25.10 44.37 24.29
N GLU A 58 26.16 44.33 25.11
CA GLU A 58 27.21 43.32 25.03
C GLU A 58 26.67 41.91 25.30
N LEU A 59 25.84 41.77 26.34
CA LEU A 59 25.19 40.49 26.65
C LEU A 59 24.28 40.04 25.52
N THR A 60 23.51 40.96 24.93
CA THR A 60 22.62 40.64 23.81
C THR A 60 23.42 40.20 22.60
N GLU A 61 24.52 40.89 22.27
CA GLU A 61 25.39 40.51 21.16
C GLU A 61 26.01 39.11 21.37
N LEU A 62 26.52 38.83 22.57
CA LEU A 62 27.06 37.51 22.92
C LEU A 62 26.01 36.41 22.82
N VAL A 63 24.81 36.62 23.38
CA VAL A 63 23.73 35.63 23.31
C VAL A 63 23.29 35.41 21.86
N VAL A 64 23.11 36.48 21.09
CA VAL A 64 22.70 36.37 19.68
C VAL A 64 23.75 35.66 18.84
N THR A 65 25.03 35.99 19.00
CA THR A 65 26.11 35.35 18.24
C THR A 65 26.23 33.86 18.56
N GLU A 66 26.11 33.48 19.83
CA GLU A 66 26.08 32.07 20.23
C GLU A 66 24.84 31.33 19.71
N CYS A 67 23.65 31.90 19.86
CA CYS A 67 22.42 31.32 19.32
C CYS A 67 22.48 31.12 17.80
N VAL A 68 23.02 32.10 17.06
CA VAL A 68 23.22 31.98 15.60
C VAL A 68 24.20 30.86 15.30
N ARG A 69 25.32 30.76 16.02
CA ARG A 69 26.32 29.70 15.82
C ARG A 69 25.74 28.32 16.06
N GLU A 70 25.02 28.13 17.16
CA GLU A 70 24.36 26.87 17.52
C GLU A 70 23.30 26.48 16.49
N THR A 71 22.45 27.43 16.10
CA THR A 71 21.40 27.20 15.10
C THR A 71 22.01 26.81 13.76
N CYS A 72 23.02 27.55 13.27
CA CYS A 72 23.73 27.22 12.04
C CYS A 72 24.39 25.84 12.10
N SER A 73 25.00 25.48 13.24
CA SER A 73 25.62 24.17 13.40
C SER A 73 24.58 23.04 13.40
N GLN A 74 23.43 23.26 14.02
CA GLN A 74 22.36 22.27 14.09
C GLN A 74 21.67 22.07 12.74
N GLU A 75 21.41 23.15 12.01
CA GLU A 75 20.84 23.10 10.66
C GLU A 75 21.80 22.47 9.65
N LEU A 76 23.10 22.77 9.75
CA LEU A 76 24.10 22.10 8.91
C LEU A 76 24.15 20.59 9.21
N LYS A 77 24.12 20.21 10.49
CA LYS A 77 24.12 18.80 10.90
C LYS A 77 22.88 18.08 10.36
N SER A 78 21.69 18.66 10.52
CA SER A 78 20.45 18.06 10.03
C SER A 78 20.47 17.91 8.50
N ALA A 79 20.95 18.91 7.77
CA ALA A 79 21.12 18.86 6.33
C ALA A 79 22.08 17.73 5.89
N VAL A 80 23.23 17.61 6.53
CA VAL A 80 24.20 16.53 6.24
C VAL A 80 23.60 15.15 6.52
N GLU A 81 22.90 14.98 7.64
CA GLU A 81 22.24 13.71 7.97
C GLU A 81 21.12 13.36 6.97
N THR A 82 20.39 14.35 6.46
CA THR A 82 19.39 14.11 5.40
C THR A 82 20.03 13.68 4.09
N ASP A 83 21.09 14.38 3.66
CA ASP A 83 21.82 14.06 2.42
C ASP A 83 22.46 12.68 2.51
N GLN A 84 23.05 12.33 3.65
CA GLN A 84 23.61 11.00 3.87
C GLN A 84 22.55 9.90 3.76
N ARG A 85 21.35 10.10 4.32
CA ARG A 85 20.24 9.14 4.18
C ARG A 85 19.82 8.97 2.72
N VAL A 86 19.72 10.05 1.96
CA VAL A 86 19.38 10.02 0.53
C VAL A 86 20.47 9.29 -0.27
N ARG A 87 21.75 9.56 0.00
CA ARG A 87 22.87 8.87 -0.64
C ARG A 87 22.86 7.37 -0.36
N MET A 88 22.65 6.99 0.90
CA MET A 88 22.56 5.58 1.27
C MET A 88 21.39 4.89 0.55
N ALA A 89 20.20 5.51 0.52
CA ALA A 89 19.06 4.96 -0.20
C ALA A 89 19.37 4.75 -1.69
N ARG A 90 19.95 5.74 -2.35
CA ARG A 90 20.35 5.65 -3.77
C ARG A 90 21.40 4.55 -4.01
N CYS A 91 22.43 4.46 -3.17
CA CYS A 91 23.43 3.39 -3.30
C CYS A 91 22.81 2.01 -3.07
N CYS A 92 21.88 1.87 -2.13
CA CYS A 92 21.14 0.62 -1.93
C CYS A 92 20.31 0.26 -3.16
N GLU A 93 19.61 1.23 -3.76
CA GLU A 93 18.87 1.02 -5.01
C GLU A 93 19.79 0.57 -6.15
N ASP A 94 20.93 1.23 -6.34
CA ASP A 94 21.91 0.87 -7.37
C ASP A 94 22.47 -0.55 -7.17
N VAL A 95 22.79 -0.92 -5.93
CA VAL A 95 23.26 -2.29 -5.59
C VAL A 95 22.15 -3.32 -5.79
N CYS A 96 20.92 -3.03 -5.36
CA CYS A 96 19.78 -3.91 -5.57
C CYS A 96 19.49 -4.12 -7.06
N ALA A 97 19.50 -3.06 -7.86
CA ALA A 97 19.33 -3.14 -9.31
C ALA A 97 20.42 -4.01 -9.94
N HIS A 98 21.68 -3.82 -9.55
CA HIS A 98 22.79 -4.63 -10.04
C HIS A 98 22.64 -6.12 -9.69
N LEU A 99 22.24 -6.44 -8.46
CA LEU A 99 22.02 -7.83 -8.04
C LEU A 99 20.84 -8.46 -8.80
N VAL A 100 19.73 -7.74 -8.96
CA VAL A 100 18.57 -8.21 -9.73
C VAL A 100 18.99 -8.49 -11.17
N ASP A 101 19.71 -7.58 -11.82
CA ASP A 101 20.16 -7.77 -13.21
C ASP A 101 21.08 -8.99 -13.34
N LEU A 102 21.98 -9.20 -12.38
CA LEU A 102 22.90 -10.34 -12.37
C LEU A 102 22.15 -11.67 -12.28
N PHE A 103 21.24 -11.80 -11.32
CA PHE A 103 20.50 -13.06 -11.10
C PHE A 103 19.41 -13.30 -12.15
N LEU A 104 18.69 -12.24 -12.56
CA LEU A 104 17.61 -12.36 -13.54
C LEU A 104 18.13 -12.89 -14.89
N GLY A 105 19.31 -12.46 -15.32
CA GLY A 105 19.93 -12.97 -16.55
C GLY A 105 20.20 -14.47 -16.48
N GLU A 106 20.73 -14.95 -15.36
CA GLU A 106 21.01 -16.37 -15.13
C GLU A 106 19.71 -17.19 -15.04
N GLU A 107 18.71 -16.71 -14.30
CA GLU A 107 17.41 -17.36 -14.16
C GLU A 107 16.67 -17.46 -15.50
N ILE A 108 16.67 -16.39 -16.31
CA ILE A 108 16.08 -16.40 -17.66
C ILE A 108 16.79 -17.45 -18.52
N PHE A 109 18.13 -17.48 -18.50
CA PHE A 109 18.89 -18.43 -19.30
C PHE A 109 18.60 -19.87 -18.89
N GLN A 110 18.60 -20.16 -17.59
CA GLN A 110 18.33 -21.49 -17.06
C GLN A 110 16.89 -21.93 -17.35
N THR A 111 15.91 -21.05 -17.18
CA THR A 111 14.50 -21.30 -17.54
C THR A 111 14.35 -21.58 -19.04
N ALA A 112 15.01 -20.80 -19.90
CA ALA A 112 14.99 -21.01 -21.35
C ALA A 112 15.61 -22.37 -21.73
N LYS A 113 16.69 -22.77 -21.06
CA LYS A 113 17.33 -24.06 -21.27
C LYS A 113 16.43 -25.23 -20.88
N GLU A 114 15.78 -25.16 -19.72
CA GLU A 114 14.86 -26.20 -19.24
C GLU A 114 13.65 -26.35 -20.15
N THR A 115 12.99 -25.24 -20.50
CA THR A 115 11.85 -25.23 -21.42
C THR A 115 12.22 -25.79 -22.80
N LEU A 116 13.42 -25.49 -23.31
CA LEU A 116 13.89 -26.05 -24.57
C LEU A 116 14.09 -27.57 -24.47
N GLN A 117 14.63 -28.08 -23.36
CA GLN A 117 14.80 -29.51 -23.13
C GLN A 117 13.44 -30.24 -23.07
N GLU A 118 12.44 -29.64 -22.41
CA GLU A 118 11.07 -30.18 -22.39
C GLU A 118 10.45 -30.24 -23.79
N LEU A 119 10.58 -29.16 -24.57
CA LEU A 119 10.11 -29.11 -25.96
C LEU A 119 10.77 -30.18 -26.82
N GLN A 120 12.08 -30.41 -26.66
CA GLN A 120 12.77 -31.49 -27.36
C GLN A 120 12.22 -32.87 -27.00
N CYS A 121 11.86 -33.09 -25.73
CA CYS A 121 11.22 -34.32 -25.29
C CYS A 121 9.85 -34.51 -25.97
N PHE A 122 9.01 -33.47 -25.99
CA PHE A 122 7.72 -33.52 -26.68
C PHE A 122 7.86 -33.78 -28.18
N CYS A 123 8.85 -33.18 -28.85
CA CYS A 123 9.12 -33.42 -30.26
C CYS A 123 9.44 -34.90 -30.53
N LYS A 124 10.27 -35.53 -29.70
CA LYS A 124 10.57 -36.98 -29.80
C LYS A 124 9.31 -37.83 -29.61
N TYR A 125 8.47 -37.48 -28.64
CA TYR A 125 7.21 -38.20 -28.39
C TYR A 125 6.23 -38.07 -29.57
N LEU A 126 6.05 -36.85 -30.09
CA LEU A 126 5.20 -36.59 -31.25
C LEU A 126 5.69 -37.31 -32.51
N GLN A 127 7.01 -37.41 -32.69
CA GLN A 127 7.60 -38.18 -33.78
C GLN A 127 7.25 -39.68 -33.67
N ARG A 128 7.45 -40.28 -32.50
CA ARG A 128 7.06 -41.68 -32.24
C ARG A 128 5.55 -41.91 -32.45
N TRP A 129 4.72 -40.99 -31.98
CA TRP A 129 3.27 -41.07 -32.19
C TRP A 129 2.91 -41.02 -33.68
N ARG A 130 3.53 -40.12 -34.45
CA ARG A 130 3.34 -40.02 -35.90
C ARG A 130 3.67 -41.33 -36.62
N GLU A 131 4.80 -41.94 -36.26
CA GLU A 131 5.24 -43.23 -36.79
C GLU A 131 4.25 -44.35 -36.44
N ALA A 132 3.79 -44.42 -35.19
CA ALA A 132 2.79 -45.39 -34.74
C ALA A 132 1.45 -45.23 -35.49
N VAL A 133 1.00 -43.99 -35.69
CA VAL A 133 -0.22 -43.70 -36.48
C VAL A 133 -0.05 -44.11 -37.94
N ALA A 134 1.12 -43.85 -38.54
CA ALA A 134 1.42 -44.27 -39.91
C ALA A 134 1.43 -45.80 -40.04
N ALA A 135 2.07 -46.51 -39.11
CA ALA A 135 2.08 -47.97 -39.05
C ALA A 135 0.66 -48.55 -38.90
N ARG A 136 -0.16 -47.98 -38.01
CA ARG A 136 -1.57 -48.38 -37.85
C ARG A 136 -2.41 -48.13 -39.11
N LYS A 137 -2.20 -47.00 -39.80
CA LYS A 137 -2.86 -46.73 -41.09
C LYS A 137 -2.44 -47.75 -42.14
N LYS A 138 -1.16 -48.12 -42.22
CA LYS A 138 -0.64 -49.15 -43.13
C LYS A 138 -1.26 -50.52 -42.82
N LEU A 139 -1.26 -50.92 -41.54
CA LEU A 139 -1.89 -52.18 -41.10
C LEU A 139 -3.37 -52.22 -41.44
N ARG A 140 -4.13 -51.15 -41.18
CA ARG A 140 -5.56 -51.09 -41.57
C ARG A 140 -5.78 -51.23 -43.07
N ARG A 141 -4.91 -50.65 -43.90
CA ARG A 141 -4.98 -50.82 -45.36
C ARG A 141 -4.70 -52.26 -45.76
N GLN A 142 -3.70 -52.91 -45.14
CA GLN A 142 -3.41 -54.33 -45.35
C GLN A 142 -4.59 -55.20 -44.91
N MET A 143 -5.20 -54.94 -43.75
CA MET A 143 -6.36 -55.67 -43.24
C MET A 143 -7.61 -55.54 -44.14
N ARG A 144 -7.78 -54.42 -44.85
CA ARG A 144 -8.89 -54.27 -45.84
C ARG A 144 -8.67 -55.07 -47.12
N ALA A 145 -7.43 -55.43 -47.43
CA ALA A 145 -7.11 -56.31 -48.55
C ALA A 145 -7.26 -57.80 -48.20
N PHE A 146 -7.43 -58.14 -46.93
CA PHE A 146 -7.87 -59.48 -46.56
C PHE A 146 -9.34 -59.65 -46.97
N PRO A 147 -9.68 -60.71 -47.71
CA PRO A 147 -11.07 -61.00 -48.06
C PRO A 147 -11.87 -61.07 -46.76
N ALA A 148 -13.03 -60.44 -46.73
CA ALA A 148 -13.96 -60.59 -45.61
C ALA A 148 -14.16 -62.09 -45.38
N ALA A 149 -14.08 -62.52 -44.11
CA ALA A 149 -14.28 -63.92 -43.74
C ALA A 149 -15.54 -64.42 -44.46
N PRO A 150 -15.53 -65.61 -45.12
CA PRO A 150 -16.67 -66.09 -45.87
C PRO A 150 -17.92 -66.06 -44.99
N CYS A 151 -18.80 -65.10 -45.22
CA CYS A 151 -20.09 -65.06 -44.55
C CYS A 151 -20.91 -66.18 -45.18
N CYS A 152 -21.19 -67.23 -44.43
CA CYS A 152 -22.22 -68.21 -44.77
C CYS A 152 -23.58 -67.51 -44.69
N VAL A 153 -23.93 -66.78 -45.76
CA VAL A 153 -25.30 -66.29 -45.94
C VAL A 153 -26.12 -67.50 -46.35
N ASP A 154 -27.02 -67.94 -45.46
CA ASP A 154 -27.98 -68.99 -45.80
C ASP A 154 -28.78 -68.56 -47.04
N MET A 155 -28.96 -69.48 -47.99
CA MET A 155 -29.55 -69.16 -49.31
C MET A 155 -31.00 -68.67 -49.18
N ASN A 156 -31.68 -69.02 -48.09
CA ASN A 156 -33.02 -68.55 -47.76
C ASN A 156 -33.08 -67.06 -47.36
N ASP A 157 -31.99 -66.50 -46.83
CA ASP A 157 -31.93 -65.10 -46.38
C ASP A 157 -31.51 -64.12 -47.48
N ARG A 158 -31.06 -64.60 -48.65
CA ARG A 158 -30.71 -63.74 -49.81
C ARG A 158 -31.88 -62.87 -50.27
N LEU A 159 -33.11 -63.33 -50.11
CA LEU A 159 -34.31 -62.59 -50.50
C LEU A 159 -34.75 -61.56 -49.44
N ARG A 160 -34.43 -61.77 -48.15
CA ARG A 160 -34.68 -60.77 -47.09
C ARG A 160 -33.77 -59.55 -47.20
N ALA A 161 -32.57 -59.71 -47.75
CA ALA A 161 -31.61 -58.62 -47.95
C ALA A 161 -32.06 -57.56 -48.98
N LEU A 162 -33.10 -57.86 -49.78
CA LEU A 162 -33.61 -56.98 -50.83
C LEU A 162 -34.91 -56.23 -50.43
N VAL A 163 -35.46 -56.50 -49.24
CA VAL A 163 -36.69 -55.85 -48.77
C VAL A 163 -36.32 -54.55 -48.03
N PRO A 164 -36.93 -53.38 -48.35
CA PRO A 164 -36.75 -52.16 -47.57
C PRO A 164 -37.20 -52.44 -46.13
N SER A 165 -36.23 -52.50 -45.23
CA SER A 165 -36.43 -53.12 -43.92
C SER A 165 -36.70 -52.10 -42.82
N ALA A 166 -36.44 -50.82 -43.10
CA ALA A 166 -36.52 -49.74 -42.13
C ALA A 166 -37.95 -49.19 -42.12
N GLU A 167 -38.47 -48.92 -40.92
CA GLU A 167 -39.74 -48.21 -40.76
C GLU A 167 -39.65 -46.83 -41.42
N CYS A 168 -40.48 -46.59 -42.45
CA CYS A 168 -40.62 -45.30 -43.09
C CYS A 168 -42.11 -44.91 -43.12
N PRO A 169 -42.49 -43.75 -42.54
CA PRO A 169 -41.63 -42.72 -41.95
C PRO A 169 -41.05 -43.09 -40.57
N ILE A 170 -39.91 -42.49 -40.22
CA ILE A 170 -39.19 -42.72 -38.96
C ILE A 170 -40.10 -42.39 -37.78
N ALA A 171 -40.32 -43.34 -36.87
CA ALA A 171 -41.11 -43.12 -35.65
C ALA A 171 -40.49 -42.01 -34.77
N GLU A 172 -41.28 -41.00 -34.39
CA GLU A 172 -40.82 -39.85 -33.58
C GLU A 172 -40.18 -40.27 -32.25
N GLU A 173 -40.63 -41.38 -31.67
CA GLU A 173 -40.08 -41.93 -30.43
C GLU A 173 -38.60 -42.34 -30.56
N ASN A 174 -38.20 -42.83 -31.73
CA ASN A 174 -36.82 -43.23 -32.01
C ASN A 174 -35.92 -42.00 -32.22
N LEU A 175 -36.45 -40.94 -32.85
CA LEU A 175 -35.77 -39.65 -32.97
C LEU A 175 -35.51 -39.01 -31.61
N ALA A 176 -36.48 -39.05 -30.68
CA ALA A 176 -36.32 -38.52 -29.32
C ALA A 176 -35.23 -39.26 -28.53
N LYS A 177 -35.05 -40.56 -28.78
CA LYS A 177 -33.99 -41.40 -28.18
C LYS A 177 -32.66 -41.33 -28.93
N GLY A 178 -32.59 -40.58 -30.04
CA GLY A 178 -31.40 -40.47 -30.90
C GLY A 178 -31.05 -41.78 -31.60
N LEU A 179 -32.03 -42.64 -31.86
CA LEU A 179 -31.89 -43.95 -32.46
C LEU A 179 -32.46 -43.91 -33.89
N LEU A 180 -31.67 -44.35 -34.87
CA LEU A 180 -32.09 -44.45 -36.25
C LEU A 180 -32.27 -45.92 -36.62
N ASP A 181 -33.48 -46.32 -36.96
CA ASP A 181 -33.74 -47.68 -37.42
C ASP A 181 -33.27 -47.84 -38.88
N LEU A 182 -32.33 -48.77 -39.08
CA LEU A 182 -31.83 -49.16 -40.40
C LEU A 182 -32.48 -50.48 -40.87
N GLY A 183 -33.50 -50.96 -40.16
CA GLY A 183 -34.24 -52.17 -40.46
C GLY A 183 -33.48 -53.44 -40.10
N HIS A 184 -33.23 -54.34 -41.06
CA HIS A 184 -32.51 -55.61 -40.81
C HIS A 184 -31.05 -55.40 -40.38
N ALA A 185 -30.47 -54.21 -40.61
CA ALA A 185 -29.17 -53.83 -40.07
C ALA A 185 -29.21 -53.44 -38.57
N GLY A 186 -30.40 -53.46 -37.98
CA GLY A 186 -30.67 -53.04 -36.61
C GLY A 186 -30.78 -51.53 -36.45
N THR A 187 -30.99 -51.10 -35.21
CA THR A 187 -31.11 -49.69 -34.84
C THR A 187 -29.74 -49.11 -34.46
N VAL A 188 -29.36 -48.00 -35.10
CA VAL A 188 -28.09 -47.30 -34.87
C VAL A 188 -28.30 -46.06 -34.02
N GLY A 189 -27.63 -46.00 -32.87
CA GLY A 189 -27.63 -44.82 -32.01
C GLY A 189 -26.76 -43.71 -32.61
N ILE A 190 -27.36 -42.56 -32.92
CA ILE A 190 -26.62 -41.38 -33.37
C ILE A 190 -26.26 -40.55 -32.14
N SER A 191 -25.14 -40.90 -31.49
CA SER A 191 -24.57 -40.03 -30.46
C SER A 191 -23.67 -38.98 -31.11
N CYS A 192 -24.23 -37.83 -31.51
CA CYS A 192 -23.41 -36.71 -31.95
C CYS A 192 -22.67 -36.09 -30.75
N THR A 193 -21.46 -36.59 -30.47
CA THR A 193 -20.56 -36.06 -29.42
C THR A 193 -20.29 -34.56 -29.61
N ARG A 194 -20.30 -34.07 -30.86
CA ARG A 194 -20.22 -32.63 -31.20
C ARG A 194 -21.38 -31.81 -30.62
N LEU A 195 -22.62 -32.27 -30.78
CA LEU A 195 -23.79 -31.56 -30.24
C LEU A 195 -23.83 -31.64 -28.71
N ARG A 196 -23.48 -32.80 -28.14
CA ARG A 196 -23.32 -32.95 -26.68
C ARG A 196 -22.24 -32.02 -26.12
N TRP A 197 -21.10 -31.91 -26.81
CA TRP A 197 -20.01 -31.01 -26.42
C TRP A 197 -20.43 -29.54 -26.50
N LEU A 198 -21.08 -29.12 -27.59
CA LEU A 198 -21.64 -27.77 -27.74
C LEU A 198 -22.62 -27.44 -26.61
N ARG A 199 -23.56 -28.34 -26.34
CA ARG A 199 -24.56 -28.17 -25.28
C ARG A 199 -23.92 -28.10 -23.89
N ASN A 200 -22.92 -28.93 -23.61
CA ASN A 200 -22.17 -28.90 -22.35
C ASN A 200 -21.36 -27.61 -22.21
N LYS A 201 -20.75 -27.12 -23.29
CA LYS A 201 -20.01 -25.85 -23.30
C LYS A 201 -20.94 -24.67 -23.02
N THR A 202 -22.11 -24.63 -23.65
CA THR A 202 -23.11 -23.58 -23.40
C THR A 202 -23.65 -23.64 -21.98
N ALA A 203 -23.97 -24.84 -21.46
CA ALA A 203 -24.42 -25.01 -20.08
C ALA A 203 -23.35 -24.58 -19.07
N HIS A 204 -22.08 -24.88 -19.34
CA HIS A 204 -20.97 -24.41 -18.51
C HIS A 204 -20.84 -22.88 -18.54
N GLN A 205 -20.89 -22.26 -19.72
CA GLN A 205 -20.86 -20.80 -19.86
C GLN A 205 -22.01 -20.12 -19.09
N MET A 206 -23.23 -20.67 -19.17
CA MET A 206 -24.38 -20.16 -18.42
C MET A 206 -24.17 -20.27 -16.90
N LYS A 207 -23.62 -21.38 -16.41
CA LYS A 207 -23.30 -21.55 -14.97
C LYS A 207 -22.26 -20.54 -14.50
N VAL A 208 -21.17 -20.36 -15.26
CA VAL A 208 -20.11 -19.39 -14.92
C VAL A 208 -20.68 -17.97 -14.85
N GLN A 209 -21.49 -17.57 -15.83
CA GLN A 209 -22.14 -16.25 -15.80
C GLN A 209 -23.12 -16.10 -14.63
N HIS A 210 -23.82 -17.17 -14.27
CA HIS A 210 -24.72 -17.16 -13.10
C HIS A 210 -23.95 -16.95 -11.80
N PHE A 211 -22.86 -17.69 -11.57
CA PHE A 211 -22.03 -17.52 -10.37
C PHE A 211 -21.35 -16.15 -10.32
N TYR A 212 -20.88 -15.64 -11.46
CA TYR A 212 -20.33 -14.29 -11.53
C TYR A 212 -21.36 -13.22 -11.15
N LYS A 213 -22.60 -13.32 -11.65
CA LYS A 213 -23.70 -12.43 -11.26
C LYS A 213 -24.07 -12.57 -9.77
N GLN A 214 -24.06 -13.79 -9.22
CA GLN A 214 -24.29 -14.00 -7.79
C GLN A 214 -23.20 -13.36 -6.93
N LEU A 215 -21.93 -13.54 -7.31
CA LEU A 215 -20.78 -12.95 -6.62
C LEU A 215 -20.84 -11.42 -6.64
N LEU A 216 -21.15 -10.82 -7.79
CA LEU A 216 -21.36 -9.37 -7.89
C LEU A 216 -22.49 -8.88 -6.99
N ARG A 217 -23.58 -9.65 -6.87
CA ARG A 217 -24.70 -9.30 -5.98
C ARG A 217 -24.31 -9.40 -4.50
N ILE A 218 -23.53 -10.41 -4.13
CA ILE A 218 -23.00 -10.57 -2.76
C ILE A 218 -22.03 -9.44 -2.43
N LEU A 219 -21.14 -9.08 -3.36
CA LEU A 219 -20.21 -7.96 -3.22
C LEU A 219 -20.95 -6.63 -3.09
N ALA A 220 -21.99 -6.40 -3.89
CA ALA A 220 -22.84 -5.21 -3.79
C ALA A 220 -23.55 -5.14 -2.43
N ASN A 221 -24.10 -6.27 -1.95
CA ASN A 221 -24.72 -6.33 -0.63
C ASN A 221 -23.70 -6.10 0.51
N TRP A 222 -22.49 -6.66 0.41
CA TRP A 222 -21.43 -6.45 1.39
C TRP A 222 -20.95 -4.99 1.41
N LEU A 223 -20.78 -4.38 0.24
CA LEU A 223 -20.45 -2.96 0.11
C LEU A 223 -21.57 -2.08 0.70
N GLN A 224 -22.84 -2.42 0.49
CA GLN A 224 -23.95 -1.72 1.14
C GLN A 224 -23.89 -1.82 2.66
N VAL A 225 -23.67 -3.01 3.24
CA VAL A 225 -23.55 -3.17 4.70
C VAL A 225 -22.34 -2.40 5.27
N LYS A 226 -21.24 -2.33 4.50
CA LYS A 226 -20.00 -1.67 4.94
C LYS A 226 -20.02 -0.14 4.80
N PHE A 227 -20.73 0.39 3.80
CA PHE A 227 -20.72 1.83 3.49
C PHE A 227 -22.06 2.53 3.77
N MET A 228 -23.17 1.81 3.81
CA MET A 228 -24.49 2.31 4.24
C MET A 228 -24.82 1.63 5.56
N GLY A 229 -24.23 2.18 6.62
CA GLY A 229 -24.37 1.69 7.98
C GLY A 229 -25.83 1.49 8.37
N GLY A 230 -26.07 0.32 8.98
CA GLY A 230 -27.23 0.08 9.80
C GLY A 230 -27.31 1.12 10.90
N ASP A 231 -28.49 1.71 10.99
CA ASP A 231 -29.05 2.35 12.15
C ASP A 231 -29.08 1.37 13.33
N GLY A 232 -28.14 1.48 14.27
CA GLY A 232 -28.26 0.72 15.51
C GLY A 232 -27.02 0.60 16.39
N SER A 233 -26.84 1.62 17.22
CA SER A 233 -26.43 1.49 18.63
C SER A 233 -24.94 1.35 18.99
N VAL A 234 -24.59 2.17 19.97
CA VAL A 234 -23.30 2.41 20.62
C VAL A 234 -22.88 1.23 21.51
N GLY A 235 -21.58 0.95 21.53
CA GLY A 235 -20.95 0.02 22.47
C GLY A 235 -19.43 0.19 22.46
N ASP A 236 -18.98 1.13 23.28
CA ASP A 236 -17.61 1.46 23.65
C ASP A 236 -16.74 0.23 24.02
N MET A 237 -15.46 0.25 23.63
CA MET A 237 -14.32 -0.24 24.42
C MET A 237 -13.01 0.23 23.80
N SER A 238 -12.24 0.92 24.62
CA SER A 238 -10.97 1.60 24.40
C SER A 238 -9.76 0.68 24.13
N SER A 239 -8.89 1.14 23.24
CA SER A 239 -7.41 1.12 23.26
C SER A 239 -6.67 -0.09 23.84
N GLU A 240 -5.89 -0.76 22.97
CA GLU A 240 -4.53 -1.18 23.33
C GLU A 240 -3.58 -1.05 22.13
N ALA A 241 -2.41 -0.50 22.42
CA ALA A 241 -1.38 -0.09 21.48
C ALA A 241 -0.64 -1.28 20.84
N GLY A 242 -0.20 -1.11 19.59
CA GLY A 242 0.97 -1.80 19.04
C GLY A 242 0.86 -3.31 18.73
N GLY A 243 -0.32 -3.88 18.69
CA GLY A 243 -0.51 -5.30 18.34
C GLY A 243 -0.74 -5.51 16.84
N ILE A 244 0.03 -6.43 16.22
CA ILE A 244 -0.21 -6.87 14.84
C ILE A 244 -1.64 -7.42 14.73
N GLN A 245 -2.51 -6.73 13.99
CA GLN A 245 -3.91 -7.14 13.81
C GLN A 245 -4.01 -8.04 12.57
N THR A 246 -4.50 -9.27 12.76
CA THR A 246 -4.73 -10.21 11.64
C THR A 246 -6.06 -9.88 10.98
N LEU A 247 -6.02 -9.40 9.75
CA LEU A 247 -7.17 -8.84 9.04
C LEU A 247 -7.98 -9.93 8.30
N ALA A 248 -7.29 -10.95 7.79
CA ALA A 248 -7.93 -12.09 7.15
C ALA A 248 -7.00 -13.31 7.08
N LEU A 249 -7.58 -14.50 7.26
CA LEU A 249 -6.95 -15.78 7.00
C LEU A 249 -7.70 -16.47 5.86
N PHE A 250 -7.00 -16.71 4.76
CA PHE A 250 -7.53 -17.45 3.63
C PHE A 250 -6.85 -18.81 3.59
N HIS A 251 -7.66 -19.86 3.65
CA HIS A 251 -7.23 -21.23 3.50
C HIS A 251 -7.84 -21.77 2.22
N ALA A 252 -7.00 -22.07 1.22
CA ALA A 252 -7.42 -22.64 -0.04
C ALA A 252 -6.76 -24.00 -0.24
N LEU A 253 -7.59 -25.03 -0.43
CA LEU A 253 -7.15 -26.35 -0.83
C LEU A 253 -7.36 -26.50 -2.33
N SER A 254 -6.28 -26.80 -3.05
CA SER A 254 -6.34 -27.10 -4.48
C SER A 254 -5.82 -28.51 -4.73
N SER A 255 -6.64 -29.33 -5.38
CA SER A 255 -6.27 -30.68 -5.79
C SER A 255 -5.92 -30.69 -7.27
N LYS A 256 -4.67 -31.05 -7.61
CA LYS A 256 -4.23 -31.29 -8.99
C LYS A 256 -3.78 -32.75 -9.10
N GLY A 257 -4.69 -33.62 -9.55
CA GLY A 257 -4.47 -35.08 -9.55
C GLY A 257 -4.51 -35.66 -8.13
N ASP A 258 -3.63 -36.62 -7.82
CA ASP A 258 -3.57 -37.31 -6.51
C ASP A 258 -2.88 -36.50 -5.40
N GLN A 259 -2.40 -35.28 -5.69
CA GLN A 259 -1.80 -34.39 -4.68
C GLN A 259 -2.74 -33.23 -4.34
N THR A 260 -2.93 -33.05 -3.04
CA THR A 260 -3.63 -31.92 -2.44
C THR A 260 -2.59 -30.93 -1.93
N VAL A 261 -2.63 -29.69 -2.44
CA VAL A 261 -1.78 -28.59 -1.98
C VAL A 261 -2.65 -27.63 -1.19
N ALA A 262 -2.28 -27.41 0.07
CA ALA A 262 -2.91 -26.42 0.95
C ALA A 262 -2.10 -25.13 0.88
N VAL A 263 -2.76 -24.02 0.53
CA VAL A 263 -2.15 -22.69 0.53
C VAL A 263 -2.87 -21.85 1.59
N ASN A 264 -2.10 -21.38 2.56
CA ASN A 264 -2.57 -20.50 3.62
C ASN A 264 -2.00 -19.10 3.40
N VAL A 265 -2.88 -18.11 3.29
CA VAL A 265 -2.50 -16.71 3.15
C VAL A 265 -3.02 -15.94 4.37
N CYS A 266 -2.10 -15.34 5.12
CA CYS A 266 -2.41 -14.51 6.27
C CYS A 266 -2.04 -13.06 5.95
N ILE A 267 -3.02 -12.16 6.06
CA ILE A 267 -2.79 -10.72 5.86
C ILE A 267 -2.78 -10.05 7.24
N LYS A 268 -1.62 -9.52 7.60
CA LYS A 268 -1.35 -8.81 8.86
C LYS A 268 -1.05 -7.35 8.56
N VAL A 269 -1.65 -6.44 9.31
CA VAL A 269 -1.35 -5.01 9.22
C VAL A 269 -0.67 -4.59 10.52
N GLY A 270 0.47 -3.92 10.38
CA GLY A 270 1.21 -3.27 11.47
C GLY A 270 1.62 -1.86 11.03
N GLU A 271 1.81 -0.96 11.99
CA GLU A 271 2.13 0.47 11.76
C GLU A 271 3.55 0.73 11.21
N ASN A 272 4.26 -0.27 10.70
CA ASN A 272 5.54 -0.09 10.01
C ASN A 272 5.65 -0.99 8.77
N PRO A 273 6.16 -0.49 7.63
CA PRO A 273 6.09 -1.18 6.35
C PRO A 273 7.31 -2.08 6.10
N VAL A 274 7.44 -3.22 6.77
CA VAL A 274 8.34 -4.29 6.30
C VAL A 274 7.82 -5.68 6.76
N TYR A 275 8.04 -6.67 5.88
CA TYR A 275 7.93 -8.13 6.04
C TYR A 275 6.65 -8.78 5.51
N LEU A 276 6.64 -9.05 4.20
CA LEU A 276 6.00 -10.24 3.65
C LEU A 276 6.99 -11.41 3.83
N LEU A 277 6.69 -12.36 4.71
CA LEU A 277 7.33 -13.69 4.73
C LEU A 277 6.50 -14.60 3.80
N LEU A 278 7.16 -15.13 2.77
CA LEU A 278 6.69 -16.24 1.94
C LEU A 278 6.59 -17.52 2.77
#